data_AF-A0A7S9C487-F1
#
_entry.id   AF-A0A7S9C487-F1
#
_cell.length_a   1.000
_cell.length_b   1.000
_cell.length_c   1.000
_cell.angle_alpha   90.00
_cell.angle_beta   90.00
_cell.angle_gamma   90.00
#
_symmetry.space_group_name_H-M   'P 1'
#
loop_
_entity.id
_entity.type
_entity.pdbx_description
1 polymer ?
#
loop_
_entity_poly.entity_id
_entity_poly.type
_entity_poly.pdbx_seq_one_letter_code
_entity_poly.pdbx_strand_id
1 'polypeptide(L)'
;MDQNKLDQTSPGSEQERLNARRRLLKGGLGLAPVSMTMVSRPVLAGTETCQGPTGFQSAPPSRVGATPSCTVGKCKGPDQWSGIAKSSYPNACGDRSFATAFNDNRKFSTLSLYKAIKNDFAAFPNESATDKAMARKLAAAYLNSLNGSTFPMSVTQVQQFWQGYLSKSYRPGGFGTTWTTTTQFQNYVNYVMTA
;
A
#
# COMPACT_ATOMS: atom_id res chain seq x y z
N MET A 1 27.71 -24.30 95.09
CA MET A 1 27.88 -24.49 93.63
C MET A 1 26.60 -23.96 92.99
N ASP A 2 26.32 -22.66 93.04
CA ASP A 2 26.94 -21.55 92.31
C ASP A 2 26.71 -21.57 90.79
N GLN A 3 26.11 -20.45 90.35
CA GLN A 3 26.08 -19.79 89.02
C GLN A 3 25.00 -20.23 88.01
N ASN A 4 23.99 -19.40 87.74
CA ASN A 4 23.98 -18.18 86.91
C ASN A 4 24.42 -18.40 85.44
N LYS A 5 23.50 -18.24 84.48
CA LYS A 5 23.60 -17.13 83.51
C LYS A 5 22.31 -16.88 82.72
N LEU A 6 22.00 -15.59 82.65
CA LEU A 6 20.95 -14.89 81.93
C LEU A 6 21.14 -14.87 80.40
N ASP A 7 20.05 -14.45 79.75
CA ASP A 7 19.91 -13.49 78.63
C ASP A 7 19.28 -14.06 77.36
N GLN A 8 18.02 -13.72 77.07
CA GLN A 8 17.50 -12.44 76.52
C GLN A 8 17.66 -12.29 75.00
N THR A 9 16.51 -12.34 74.33
CA THR A 9 16.05 -11.54 73.17
C THR A 9 16.95 -11.30 71.95
N SER A 10 16.38 -11.59 70.76
CA SER A 10 16.37 -10.59 69.68
C SER A 10 15.17 -10.78 68.73
N PRO A 11 14.25 -9.81 68.62
CA PRO A 11 13.19 -9.78 67.61
C PRO A 11 13.71 -9.00 66.40
N GLY A 12 14.25 -9.70 65.39
CA GLY A 12 14.93 -9.06 64.27
C GLY A 12 14.47 -9.47 62.88
N SER A 13 13.39 -10.24 62.70
CA SER A 13 13.15 -10.94 61.42
C SER A 13 11.87 -10.58 60.66
N GLU A 14 10.93 -9.81 61.24
CA GLU A 14 9.69 -9.43 60.55
C GLU A 14 9.74 -8.05 59.87
N GLN A 15 10.41 -7.07 60.49
CA GLN A 15 10.50 -5.71 59.92
C GLN A 15 11.36 -5.65 58.65
N GLU A 16 12.43 -6.45 58.58
CA GLU A 16 13.28 -6.58 57.38
C GLU A 16 12.54 -7.30 56.24
N ARG A 17 11.71 -8.31 56.55
CA ARG A 17 10.89 -9.01 55.55
C ARG A 17 9.82 -8.10 54.92
N LEU A 18 9.23 -7.20 55.70
CA LEU A 18 8.26 -6.22 55.20
C LEU A 18 8.92 -5.12 54.35
N ASN A 19 10.15 -4.69 54.69
CA ASN A 19 10.91 -3.70 53.92
C ASN A 19 11.46 -4.27 52.60
N ALA A 20 11.83 -5.55 52.56
CA ALA A 20 12.22 -6.25 51.33
C ALA A 20 11.04 -6.37 50.35
N ARG A 21 9.82 -6.64 50.85
CA ARG A 21 8.60 -6.70 50.02
C ARG A 21 8.19 -5.34 49.44
N ARG A 22 8.37 -4.23 50.17
CA ARG A 22 8.10 -2.87 49.64
C ARG A 22 9.12 -2.39 48.60
N ARG A 23 10.34 -2.92 48.61
CA ARG A 23 11.36 -2.59 47.59
C ARG A 23 11.10 -3.28 46.25
N LEU A 24 10.54 -4.49 46.25
CA LEU A 24 10.18 -5.21 45.02
C LEU A 24 8.96 -4.61 44.31
N LEU A 25 8.02 -4.00 45.05
CA LEU A 25 6.83 -3.37 44.45
C LEU A 25 7.05 -1.93 43.93
N LYS A 26 8.13 -1.24 44.34
CA LYS A 26 8.48 0.09 43.81
C LYS A 26 9.36 0.07 42.55
N GLY A 27 9.91 -1.08 42.18
CA GLY A 27 10.68 -1.26 40.93
C GLY A 27 9.85 -1.75 39.74
N GLY A 28 8.56 -2.03 39.92
CA GLY A 28 7.71 -2.75 38.95
C GLY A 28 6.74 -1.90 38.13
N LEU A 29 6.91 -0.57 38.06
CA LEU A 29 6.05 0.33 37.27
C LEU A 29 6.79 1.03 36.11
N GLY A 30 7.99 0.57 35.76
CA GLY A 30 8.84 1.22 34.74
C GLY A 30 9.00 0.49 33.41
N LEU A 31 8.58 -0.77 33.26
CA LEU A 31 8.94 -1.60 32.09
C LEU A 31 7.74 -2.23 31.35
N ALA A 32 6.51 -1.76 31.61
CA ALA A 32 5.31 -2.32 31.00
C ALA A 32 4.93 -1.83 29.57
N PRO A 33 5.56 -0.83 28.91
CA PRO A 33 5.15 -0.49 27.55
C PRO A 33 6.03 -1.08 26.43
N VAL A 34 7.05 -1.90 26.72
CA VAL A 34 8.01 -2.33 25.67
C VAL A 34 7.74 -3.73 25.11
N SER A 35 6.95 -4.58 25.77
CA SER A 35 6.60 -5.90 25.24
C SER A 35 5.32 -5.93 24.39
N MET A 36 4.56 -4.82 24.32
CA MET A 36 3.34 -4.71 23.50
C MET A 36 3.57 -4.09 22.10
N THR A 37 4.82 -3.96 21.66
CA THR A 37 5.17 -3.48 20.30
C THR A 37 5.67 -4.57 19.36
N MET A 38 5.76 -5.84 19.82
CA MET A 38 6.31 -6.95 19.02
C MET A 38 5.27 -7.83 18.31
N VAL A 39 3.99 -7.46 18.31
CA VAL A 39 2.95 -8.11 17.46
C VAL A 39 2.14 -7.09 16.65
N SER A 40 2.60 -5.84 16.56
CA SER A 40 2.33 -5.06 15.36
C SER A 40 3.19 -5.64 14.26
N ARG A 41 2.68 -6.65 13.53
CA ARG A 41 3.11 -6.83 12.15
C ARG A 41 2.73 -5.51 11.48
N PRO A 42 3.67 -4.62 11.12
CA PRO A 42 3.31 -3.57 10.19
C PRO A 42 2.73 -4.31 8.99
N VAL A 43 1.47 -4.04 8.68
CA VAL A 43 0.93 -4.34 7.35
C VAL A 43 2.01 -3.92 6.38
N LEU A 44 2.44 -4.85 5.53
CA LEU A 44 3.50 -4.70 4.53
C LEU A 44 3.35 -3.40 3.71
N ALA A 45 3.76 -2.28 4.31
CA ALA A 45 3.84 -0.93 3.76
C ALA A 45 5.30 -0.47 3.84
N GLY A 46 6.23 -1.44 3.74
CA GLY A 46 7.65 -1.24 4.00
C GLY A 46 8.58 -1.82 2.95
N THR A 47 8.06 -2.39 1.86
CA THR A 47 8.91 -2.88 0.76
C THR A 47 8.76 -2.11 -0.54
N GLU A 48 7.71 -1.30 -0.75
CA GLU A 48 7.54 -0.57 -2.03
C GLU A 48 7.04 0.88 -1.92
N THR A 49 6.69 1.38 -0.73
CA THR A 49 6.30 2.79 -0.58
C THR A 49 7.54 3.68 -0.47
N CYS A 50 7.86 4.35 -1.58
CA CYS A 50 8.87 5.41 -1.66
C CYS A 50 8.50 6.72 -0.95
N GLN A 51 7.36 6.72 -0.27
CA GLN A 51 7.03 7.74 0.71
C GLN A 51 7.34 7.16 2.09
N GLY A 52 8.38 7.70 2.72
CA GLY A 52 8.65 7.41 4.12
C GLY A 52 7.40 7.70 4.95
N PRO A 53 7.10 6.92 6.00
CA PRO A 53 5.97 7.19 6.87
C PRO A 53 6.11 8.62 7.38
N THR A 54 5.21 9.51 6.93
CA THR A 54 5.14 10.90 7.38
C THR A 54 4.58 10.91 8.79
N GLY A 55 5.43 10.57 9.75
CA GLY A 55 5.06 10.43 11.15
C GLY A 55 6.26 9.98 11.97
N PHE A 56 7.00 10.97 12.49
CA PHE A 56 7.92 10.85 13.65
C PHE A 56 9.31 10.21 13.48
N GLN A 57 9.87 10.09 12.28
CA GLN A 57 11.29 9.69 12.15
C GLN A 57 12.10 10.74 11.40
N SER A 58 12.73 11.65 12.16
CA SER A 58 13.65 12.68 11.68
C SER A 58 15.08 12.16 11.41
N ALA A 59 15.28 10.84 11.41
CA ALA A 59 16.58 10.24 11.14
C ALA A 59 16.48 9.37 9.88
N PRO A 60 17.37 9.54 8.88
CA PRO A 60 17.48 8.55 7.82
C PRO A 60 17.82 7.21 8.49
N PRO A 61 17.05 6.13 8.24
CA PRO A 61 17.43 4.82 8.76
C PRO A 61 18.78 4.46 8.15
N SER A 62 19.84 4.45 8.96
CA SER A 62 21.13 3.87 8.57
C SER A 62 20.90 2.41 8.25
N ARG A 63 21.03 2.03 6.97
CA ARG A 63 20.82 0.65 6.50
C ARG A 63 22.15 0.06 6.06
N VAL A 64 22.43 -1.14 6.56
CA VAL A 64 23.50 -2.00 6.06
C VAL A 64 22.89 -2.85 4.94
N GLY A 65 23.35 -2.67 3.71
CA GLY A 65 22.85 -3.39 2.52
C GLY A 65 22.40 -2.45 1.40
N ALA A 66 22.11 -3.02 0.23
CA ALA A 66 21.64 -2.26 -0.93
C ALA A 66 20.38 -1.47 -0.56
N THR A 67 20.39 -0.16 -0.80
CA THR A 67 19.22 0.70 -0.71
C THR A 67 18.11 0.04 -1.54
N PRO A 68 16.90 -0.20 -1.00
CA PRO A 68 15.77 -0.52 -1.87
C PRO A 68 15.66 0.66 -2.81
N SER A 69 16.02 0.40 -4.06
CA SER A 69 15.93 1.37 -5.11
C SER A 69 14.47 1.78 -5.13
N CYS A 70 14.19 3.06 -4.89
CA CYS A 70 12.90 3.67 -5.25
C CYS A 70 12.71 3.78 -6.77
N THR A 71 13.34 2.84 -7.47
CA THR A 71 13.34 2.56 -8.88
C THR A 71 13.00 1.07 -9.05
N VAL A 72 12.17 0.49 -8.16
CA VAL A 72 11.25 -0.58 -8.57
C VAL A 72 10.30 0.08 -9.58
N GLY A 73 10.79 0.15 -10.83
CA GLY A 73 10.14 0.59 -12.07
C GLY A 73 9.04 1.62 -11.91
N LYS A 74 9.39 2.91 -12.04
CA LYS A 74 8.43 4.01 -12.18
C LYS A 74 7.32 3.59 -13.13
N CYS A 75 6.14 3.29 -12.58
CA CYS A 75 4.97 2.95 -13.37
C CYS A 75 4.75 4.08 -14.36
N LYS A 76 4.70 3.76 -15.67
CA LYS A 76 4.60 4.82 -16.67
C LYS A 76 3.18 5.36 -16.65
N GLY A 77 3.02 6.64 -16.37
CA GLY A 77 1.74 7.33 -16.48
C GLY A 77 1.30 7.47 -17.95
N PRO A 78 0.06 7.92 -18.20
CA PRO A 78 -0.44 8.07 -19.57
C PRO A 78 0.40 9.01 -20.43
N ASP A 79 0.92 10.10 -19.86
CA ASP A 79 1.75 11.04 -20.59
C ASP A 79 3.10 10.43 -20.99
N GLN A 80 3.70 9.61 -20.12
CA GLN A 80 4.94 8.89 -20.42
C GLN A 80 4.73 7.83 -21.51
N TRP A 81 3.64 7.08 -21.47
CA TRP A 81 3.28 6.15 -22.54
C TRP A 81 2.94 6.84 -23.86
N SER A 82 2.43 8.08 -23.81
CA SER A 82 2.11 8.85 -25.01
C SER A 82 3.36 9.28 -25.78
N GLY A 83 4.52 9.42 -25.12
CA GLY A 83 5.80 9.71 -25.77
C GLY A 83 6.44 8.49 -26.44
N ILE A 84 5.94 7.29 -26.19
CA ILE A 84 6.53 6.03 -26.66
C ILE A 84 5.88 5.62 -27.99
N ALA A 85 6.70 5.14 -28.93
CA ALA A 85 6.22 4.60 -30.20
C ALA A 85 5.34 3.36 -29.95
N LYS A 86 4.27 3.24 -30.73
CA LYS A 86 3.30 2.13 -30.63
C LYS A 86 3.96 0.75 -30.74
N SER A 87 5.00 0.63 -31.57
CA SER A 87 5.79 -0.60 -31.75
C SER A 87 6.55 -1.04 -30.50
N SER A 88 6.81 -0.12 -29.57
CA SER A 88 7.50 -0.40 -28.31
C SER A 88 6.54 -0.77 -27.17
N TYR A 89 5.24 -0.91 -27.46
CA TYR A 89 4.27 -1.36 -26.45
C TYR A 89 4.45 -2.86 -26.20
N PRO A 90 4.31 -3.32 -24.94
CA PRO A 90 4.43 -4.74 -24.62
C PRO A 90 3.54 -5.61 -25.50
N ASN A 91 4.07 -6.73 -26.00
CA ASN A 91 3.35 -7.71 -26.81
C ASN A 91 2.65 -7.11 -28.05
N ALA A 92 3.17 -6.01 -28.60
CA ALA A 92 2.57 -5.29 -29.74
C ALA A 92 1.08 -4.94 -29.56
N CYS A 93 0.64 -4.72 -28.32
CA CYS A 93 -0.79 -4.54 -28.01
C CYS A 93 -1.34 -3.15 -28.36
N GLY A 94 -0.57 -2.26 -29.00
CA GLY A 94 -1.01 -0.90 -29.33
C GLY A 94 -2.25 -0.82 -30.21
N ASP A 95 -2.45 -1.80 -31.10
CA ASP A 95 -3.65 -1.94 -31.95
C ASP A 95 -4.82 -2.66 -31.29
N ARG A 96 -4.59 -3.28 -30.12
CA ARG A 96 -5.65 -3.99 -29.42
C ARG A 96 -6.75 -2.99 -29.07
N SER A 97 -7.98 -3.34 -29.44
CA SER A 97 -9.15 -2.55 -29.09
C SER A 97 -9.35 -2.57 -27.57
N PHE A 98 -9.96 -1.51 -27.06
CA PHE A 98 -10.30 -1.37 -25.65
C PHE A 98 -11.24 -2.51 -25.23
N ALA A 99 -12.17 -2.91 -26.11
CA ALA A 99 -13.04 -4.05 -25.83
C ALA A 99 -12.29 -5.35 -25.59
N THR A 100 -11.30 -5.66 -26.42
CA THR A 100 -10.49 -6.87 -26.26
C THR A 100 -9.52 -6.76 -25.08
N ALA A 101 -8.98 -5.57 -24.81
CA ALA A 101 -8.08 -5.38 -23.68
C ALA A 101 -8.80 -5.51 -22.33
N PHE A 102 -10.05 -5.03 -22.24
CA PHE A 102 -10.82 -4.98 -20.99
C PHE A 102 -11.93 -6.03 -20.87
N ASN A 103 -12.10 -6.88 -21.89
CA ASN A 103 -13.21 -7.83 -21.99
C ASN A 103 -14.58 -7.15 -21.76
N ASP A 104 -14.76 -5.94 -22.31
CA ASP A 104 -15.93 -5.09 -22.08
C ASP A 104 -16.23 -4.20 -23.29
N ASN A 105 -17.45 -4.24 -23.83
CA ASN A 105 -17.83 -3.50 -25.03
C ASN A 105 -18.75 -2.28 -24.76
N ARG A 106 -19.00 -1.92 -23.50
CA ARG A 106 -19.99 -0.90 -23.13
C ARG A 106 -19.55 0.52 -23.48
N LYS A 107 -18.25 0.80 -23.38
CA LYS A 107 -17.64 2.09 -23.74
C LYS A 107 -16.32 1.89 -24.49
N PHE A 108 -16.02 2.80 -25.40
CA PHE A 108 -14.76 2.85 -26.15
C PHE A 108 -14.42 1.57 -26.93
N SER A 109 -15.41 0.74 -27.29
CA SER A 109 -15.19 -0.63 -27.78
C SER A 109 -14.24 -0.75 -28.96
N THR A 110 -14.30 0.18 -29.92
CA THR A 110 -13.43 0.24 -31.11
C THR A 110 -12.15 1.07 -30.93
N LEU A 111 -11.97 1.71 -29.77
CA LEU A 111 -10.81 2.53 -29.50
C LEU A 111 -9.57 1.64 -29.28
N SER A 112 -8.51 1.84 -30.05
CA SER A 112 -7.23 1.15 -29.77
C SER A 112 -6.60 1.67 -28.48
N LEU A 113 -5.85 0.84 -27.74
CA LEU A 113 -5.07 1.28 -26.57
C LEU A 113 -4.15 2.45 -26.89
N TYR A 114 -3.52 2.47 -28.07
CA TYR A 114 -2.67 3.57 -28.51
C TYR A 114 -3.43 4.92 -28.58
N LYS A 115 -4.60 4.93 -29.23
CA LYS A 115 -5.46 6.13 -29.30
C LYS A 115 -5.93 6.60 -27.92
N ALA A 116 -6.31 5.68 -27.04
CA ALA A 116 -6.68 6.00 -25.66
C ALA A 116 -5.55 6.72 -24.91
N ILE A 117 -4.31 6.24 -25.04
CA ILE A 117 -3.13 6.86 -24.43
C ILE A 117 -2.83 8.25 -25.03
N LYS A 118 -2.95 8.38 -26.36
CA LYS A 118 -2.77 9.64 -27.10
C LYS A 118 -3.89 10.66 -26.87
N ASN A 119 -4.89 10.31 -26.07
CA ASN A 119 -6.07 11.14 -25.82
C ASN A 119 -6.88 11.43 -27.10
N ASP A 120 -6.82 10.54 -28.09
CA ASP A 120 -7.60 10.62 -29.32
C ASP A 120 -8.92 9.87 -29.15
N PHE A 121 -9.96 10.61 -28.75
CA PHE A 121 -11.32 10.09 -28.56
C PHE A 121 -12.31 10.66 -29.59
N ALA A 122 -11.85 11.05 -30.79
CA ALA A 122 -12.69 11.69 -31.79
C ALA A 122 -13.90 10.85 -32.20
N ALA A 123 -13.76 9.52 -32.22
CA ALA A 123 -14.85 8.58 -32.50
C ALA A 123 -15.88 8.44 -31.36
N PHE A 124 -15.63 9.04 -30.20
CA PHE A 124 -16.47 8.95 -29.00
C PHE A 124 -16.78 10.35 -28.43
N PRO A 125 -17.46 11.23 -29.19
CA PRO A 125 -17.70 12.62 -28.78
C PRO A 125 -18.62 12.71 -27.55
N ASN A 126 -19.62 11.85 -27.46
CA ASN A 126 -20.65 11.87 -26.41
C ASN A 126 -20.17 11.33 -25.05
N GLU A 127 -18.97 10.76 -24.99
CA GLU A 127 -18.40 10.24 -23.75
C GLU A 127 -17.87 11.38 -22.87
N SER A 128 -18.12 11.27 -21.55
CA SER A 128 -17.75 12.31 -20.61
C SER A 128 -16.22 12.50 -20.54
N ALA A 129 -15.78 13.72 -20.23
CA ALA A 129 -14.35 14.00 -20.03
C ALA A 129 -13.75 13.10 -18.94
N THR A 130 -14.54 12.77 -17.92
CA THR A 130 -14.17 11.88 -16.83
C THR A 130 -13.95 10.44 -17.31
N ASP A 131 -14.85 9.91 -18.14
CA ASP A 131 -14.72 8.56 -18.72
C ASP A 131 -13.48 8.46 -19.60
N LYS A 132 -13.24 9.48 -20.44
CA LYS A 132 -12.05 9.56 -21.32
C LYS A 132 -10.75 9.58 -20.49
N ALA A 133 -10.72 10.38 -19.43
CA ALA A 133 -9.58 10.44 -18.52
C ALA A 133 -9.33 9.09 -17.81
N MET A 134 -10.40 8.42 -17.36
CA MET A 134 -10.28 7.09 -16.74
C MET A 134 -9.81 6.03 -17.72
N ALA A 135 -10.37 5.98 -18.93
CA ALA A 135 -9.93 5.05 -19.98
C ALA A 135 -8.45 5.24 -20.33
N ARG A 136 -8.00 6.49 -20.45
CA ARG A 136 -6.59 6.83 -20.68
C ARG A 136 -5.67 6.34 -19.54
N LYS A 137 -6.07 6.52 -18.29
CA LYS A 137 -5.31 6.04 -17.12
C LYS A 137 -5.27 4.52 -17.03
N LEU A 138 -6.39 3.86 -17.29
CA LEU A 138 -6.47 2.40 -17.23
C LEU A 138 -5.76 1.73 -18.41
N ALA A 139 -5.72 2.36 -19.58
CA ALA A 139 -4.87 1.90 -20.68
C ALA A 139 -3.38 1.91 -20.26
N ALA A 140 -2.93 2.94 -19.54
CA ALA A 140 -1.56 3.00 -19.04
C ALA A 140 -1.30 1.93 -17.97
N ALA A 141 -2.23 1.74 -17.04
CA ALA A 141 -2.18 0.67 -16.04
C ALA A 141 -2.12 -0.72 -16.70
N TYR A 142 -2.89 -0.95 -17.75
CA TYR A 142 -2.87 -2.20 -18.51
C TYR A 142 -1.49 -2.43 -19.15
N LEU A 143 -0.91 -1.41 -19.80
CA LEU A 143 0.44 -1.51 -20.36
C LEU A 143 1.50 -1.75 -19.28
N ASN A 144 1.40 -1.11 -18.12
CA ASN A 144 2.30 -1.36 -16.99
C ASN A 144 2.17 -2.80 -16.47
N SER A 145 0.95 -3.32 -16.35
CA SER A 145 0.70 -4.70 -15.93
C SER A 145 1.26 -5.74 -16.92
N LEU A 146 1.34 -5.40 -18.21
CA LEU A 146 1.96 -6.25 -19.23
C LEU A 146 3.48 -6.11 -19.28
N ASN A 147 4.02 -4.93 -18.97
CA ASN A 147 5.47 -4.67 -19.01
C ASN A 147 6.23 -5.36 -17.87
N GLY A 148 5.55 -5.67 -16.76
CA GLY A 148 6.04 -6.57 -15.71
C GLY A 148 6.79 -5.91 -14.54
N SER A 149 6.94 -6.77 -13.52
CA SER A 149 7.64 -6.71 -12.21
C SER A 149 7.42 -5.57 -11.23
N THR A 150 6.87 -4.41 -11.60
CA THR A 150 6.80 -3.27 -10.65
C THR A 150 5.42 -2.65 -10.49
N PHE A 151 4.46 -3.05 -11.33
CA PHE A 151 3.10 -2.57 -11.22
C PHE A 151 2.30 -3.44 -10.23
N PRO A 152 1.65 -2.88 -9.20
CA PRO A 152 1.04 -3.66 -8.13
C PRO A 152 -0.30 -4.32 -8.51
N MET A 153 -0.79 -4.10 -9.74
CA MET A 153 -2.01 -4.75 -10.25
C MET A 153 -1.71 -5.66 -11.44
N SER A 154 -2.24 -6.87 -11.40
CA SER A 154 -2.31 -7.78 -12.56
C SER A 154 -3.25 -7.25 -13.64
N VAL A 155 -3.11 -7.77 -14.85
CA VAL A 155 -4.02 -7.51 -15.98
C VAL A 155 -5.48 -7.73 -15.57
N THR A 156 -5.77 -8.85 -14.90
CA THR A 156 -7.12 -9.20 -14.45
C THR A 156 -7.69 -8.19 -13.47
N GLN A 157 -6.87 -7.69 -12.53
CA GLN A 157 -7.31 -6.65 -11.59
C GLN A 157 -7.63 -5.34 -12.29
N VAL A 158 -6.82 -4.93 -13.28
CA VAL A 158 -7.09 -3.73 -14.09
C VAL A 158 -8.40 -3.86 -14.89
N GLN A 159 -8.68 -5.06 -15.42
CA GLN A 159 -9.94 -5.36 -16.12
C GLN A 159 -11.15 -5.28 -15.19
N GLN A 160 -11.07 -5.91 -14.01
CA GLN A 160 -12.11 -5.84 -13.00
C GLN A 160 -12.34 -4.41 -12.50
N PHE A 161 -11.26 -3.62 -12.41
CA PHE A 161 -11.34 -2.22 -12.03
C PHE A 161 -12.18 -1.41 -13.02
N TRP A 162 -11.96 -1.60 -14.33
CA TRP A 162 -12.77 -0.96 -15.37
C TRP A 162 -14.24 -1.38 -15.30
N GLN A 163 -14.51 -2.67 -15.17
CA GLN A 163 -15.87 -3.18 -15.09
C GLN A 163 -16.60 -2.61 -13.87
N GLY A 164 -15.93 -2.57 -12.73
CA GLY A 164 -16.43 -2.00 -11.48
C GLY A 164 -16.62 -0.48 -11.51
N TYR A 165 -15.81 0.24 -12.29
CA TYR A 165 -16.00 1.66 -12.57
C TYR A 165 -17.32 1.91 -13.33
N LEU A 166 -17.56 1.14 -14.39
CA LEU A 166 -18.77 1.26 -15.20
C LEU A 166 -20.04 0.87 -14.43
N SER A 167 -19.97 -0.19 -13.61
CA SER A 167 -21.10 -0.64 -12.78
C SER A 167 -21.24 0.11 -11.45
N LYS A 168 -20.30 1.02 -11.11
CA LYS A 168 -20.21 1.70 -9.81
C LYS A 168 -20.22 0.73 -8.64
N SER A 169 -19.58 -0.42 -8.81
CA SER A 169 -19.67 -1.55 -7.87
C SER A 169 -18.32 -2.17 -7.52
N TYR A 170 -17.21 -1.45 -7.75
CA TYR A 170 -15.89 -2.00 -7.50
C TYR A 170 -15.61 -2.19 -6.01
N ARG A 171 -14.94 -3.30 -5.66
CA ARG A 171 -14.49 -3.62 -4.31
C ARG A 171 -13.01 -4.01 -4.37
N PRO A 172 -12.09 -3.15 -3.91
CA PRO A 172 -10.67 -3.49 -3.84
C PRO A 172 -10.47 -4.74 -2.98
N GLY A 173 -9.85 -5.78 -3.54
CA GLY A 173 -9.59 -7.02 -2.81
C GLY A 173 -10.83 -7.85 -2.45
N GLY A 174 -12.03 -7.52 -2.99
CA GLY A 174 -13.26 -8.30 -2.78
C GLY A 174 -13.96 -8.11 -1.43
N PHE A 175 -13.33 -7.41 -0.47
CA PHE A 175 -13.87 -7.14 0.87
C PHE A 175 -13.98 -5.62 1.12
N GLY A 176 -14.92 -5.21 1.99
CA GLY A 176 -15.07 -3.80 2.40
C GLY A 176 -16.09 -2.97 1.60
N THR A 177 -15.95 -1.65 1.69
CA THR A 177 -16.91 -0.67 1.11
C THR A 177 -16.86 -0.67 -0.41
N THR A 178 -18.03 -0.74 -1.03
CA THR A 178 -18.16 -0.64 -2.49
C THR A 178 -17.92 0.79 -2.94
N TRP A 179 -17.07 0.96 -3.95
CA TRP A 179 -16.81 2.27 -4.54
C TRP A 179 -17.89 2.63 -5.54
N THR A 180 -18.65 3.67 -5.21
CA THR A 180 -19.77 4.16 -6.01
C THR A 180 -19.48 5.53 -6.65
N THR A 181 -18.46 6.23 -6.15
CA THR A 181 -18.11 7.59 -6.58
C THR A 181 -16.85 7.60 -7.44
N THR A 182 -16.88 8.34 -8.55
CA THR A 182 -15.76 8.43 -9.49
C THR A 182 -14.45 8.92 -8.85
N THR A 183 -14.55 9.76 -7.83
CA THR A 183 -13.40 10.29 -7.09
C THR A 183 -12.58 9.19 -6.42
N GLN A 184 -13.22 8.16 -5.86
CA GLN A 184 -12.52 7.02 -5.24
C GLN A 184 -11.70 6.25 -6.28
N PHE A 185 -12.29 6.00 -7.45
CA PHE A 185 -11.60 5.34 -8.56
C PHE A 185 -10.39 6.15 -9.04
N GLN A 186 -10.57 7.46 -9.23
CA GLN A 186 -9.50 8.34 -9.66
C GLN A 186 -8.35 8.41 -8.66
N ASN A 187 -8.66 8.55 -7.37
CA ASN A 187 -7.65 8.62 -6.31
C ASN A 187 -6.82 7.34 -6.25
N TYR A 188 -7.46 6.18 -6.34
CA TYR A 188 -6.75 4.91 -6.32
C TYR A 188 -5.89 4.69 -7.55
N VAL A 189 -6.41 4.94 -8.76
CA VAL A 189 -5.62 4.80 -9.99
C VAL A 189 -4.44 5.76 -9.99
N ASN A 190 -4.62 6.99 -9.49
CA ASN A 190 -3.50 7.91 -9.32
C ASN A 190 -2.46 7.36 -8.35
N TYR A 191 -2.88 6.90 -7.16
CA TYR A 191 -2.00 6.31 -6.15
C TYR A 191 -1.16 5.16 -6.73
N VAL A 192 -1.82 4.22 -7.42
CA VAL A 192 -1.16 3.04 -8.00
C VAL A 192 -0.24 3.38 -9.18
N MET A 193 -0.48 4.47 -9.91
CA MET A 193 0.40 4.91 -10.99
C MET A 193 1.58 5.76 -10.53
N THR A 194 1.53 6.34 -9.32
CA THR A 194 2.61 7.16 -8.75
C THR A 194 3.48 6.43 -7.74
N ALA A 195 3.02 5.28 -7.24
CA ALA A 195 3.80 4.35 -6.43
C ALA A 195 4.84 3.63 -7.29
#